data_AF-A0A2A5GVH7-F1
#
_entry.id   AF-A0A2A5GVH7-F1
#
_cell.length_a   1.000
_cell.length_b   1.000
_cell.length_c   1.000
_cell.angle_alpha   90.00
_cell.angle_beta   90.00
_cell.angle_gamma   90.00
#
_symmetry.space_group_name_H-M   'P 1'
#
loop_
_entity.id
_entity.type
_entity.pdbx_description
1 polymer ?
#
loop_
_entity_poly.entity_id
_entity_poly.type
_entity_poly.pdbx_seq_one_letter_code
_entity_poly.pdbx_strand_id
1 'polypeptide(L)'
;MIIDRSMFSAEDTKKIEEMYKAKYVCTTCLKDSRGWFNSPVSIFYSEKKHPEGSNYFGLYYNGFNELMMVDGISATEPFHAIKLENGDIIFSRYRHDYYRHGDVAVDGGRDYLETQGEGFREEVTLQIVKDELIEKDIQ
;
A
#
# COMPACT_ATOMS: atom_id res chain seq x y z
N MET A 1 8.86 9.69 -8.08
CA MET A 1 7.83 8.66 -8.40
C MET A 1 7.47 7.90 -7.11
N ILE A 2 6.23 7.42 -6.94
CA ILE A 2 5.90 6.56 -5.79
C ILE A 2 6.42 5.14 -6.06
N ILE A 3 7.32 4.65 -5.21
CA ILE A 3 7.95 3.33 -5.36
C ILE A 3 7.14 2.29 -4.59
N ASP A 4 6.25 1.61 -5.31
CA ASP A 4 5.47 0.50 -4.78
C ASP A 4 6.18 -0.85 -4.97
N ARG A 5 6.11 -1.71 -3.95
CA ARG A 5 6.67 -3.07 -3.94
C ARG A 5 5.53 -4.08 -4.04
N SER A 6 5.00 -4.21 -5.27
CA SER A 6 3.90 -5.12 -5.60
C SER A 6 4.17 -6.55 -5.14
N MET A 7 3.13 -7.19 -4.61
CA MET A 7 3.15 -8.58 -4.19
C MET A 7 3.08 -9.56 -5.37
N PHE A 8 2.54 -9.10 -6.51
CA PHE A 8 2.36 -9.89 -7.73
C PHE A 8 3.25 -9.38 -8.87
N SER A 9 3.56 -10.29 -9.80
CA SER A 9 4.19 -9.95 -11.07
C SER A 9 3.29 -9.06 -11.91
N ALA A 10 3.85 -8.27 -12.84
CA ALA A 10 3.06 -7.44 -13.74
C ALA A 10 2.05 -8.27 -14.58
N GLU A 11 2.43 -9.50 -14.95
CA GLU A 11 1.56 -10.41 -15.69
C GLU A 11 0.37 -10.87 -14.84
N ASP A 12 0.61 -11.27 -13.59
CA ASP A 12 -0.45 -11.75 -12.70
C ASP A 12 -1.35 -10.60 -12.24
N THR A 13 -0.78 -9.42 -11.96
CA THR A 13 -1.56 -8.20 -11.71
C THR A 13 -2.53 -7.95 -12.85
N LYS A 14 -2.06 -7.99 -14.10
CA LYS A 14 -2.93 -7.78 -15.27
C LYS A 14 -4.04 -8.83 -15.37
N LYS A 15 -3.75 -10.11 -15.10
CA LYS A 15 -4.78 -11.17 -15.08
C LYS A 15 -5.85 -10.90 -14.02
N ILE A 16 -5.46 -10.42 -12.83
CA ILE A 16 -6.39 -10.08 -11.74
C ILE A 16 -7.26 -8.88 -12.16
N GLU A 17 -6.65 -7.83 -12.71
CA GLU A 17 -7.36 -6.64 -13.20
C GLU A 17 -8.42 -7.00 -14.24
N GLU A 18 -8.08 -7.84 -15.22
CA GLU A 18 -8.99 -8.33 -16.25
C GLU A 18 -10.12 -9.19 -15.68
N MET A 19 -9.78 -10.13 -14.77
CA MET A 19 -10.74 -11.06 -14.16
C MET A 19 -11.80 -10.31 -13.33
N TYR A 20 -11.38 -9.33 -12.54
CA TYR A 20 -12.26 -8.62 -11.61
C TYR A 20 -12.75 -7.26 -12.12
N LYS A 21 -12.34 -6.84 -13.33
CA LYS A 21 -12.63 -5.51 -13.89
C LYS A 21 -12.26 -4.42 -12.88
N ALA A 22 -11.01 -4.47 -12.45
CA ALA A 22 -10.46 -3.62 -11.42
C ALA A 22 -9.07 -3.12 -11.85
N LYS A 23 -8.54 -2.12 -11.16
CA LYS A 23 -7.20 -1.59 -11.34
C LYS A 23 -6.39 -1.76 -10.07
N TYR A 24 -5.16 -2.20 -10.20
CA TYR A 24 -4.20 -2.27 -9.11
C TYR A 24 -3.82 -0.86 -8.65
N VAL A 25 -3.81 -0.65 -7.34
CA VAL A 25 -3.50 0.65 -6.74
C VAL A 25 -2.11 0.66 -6.13
N CYS A 26 -1.89 -0.19 -5.13
CA CYS A 26 -0.60 -0.36 -4.45
C CYS A 26 -0.65 -1.59 -3.55
N THR A 27 0.50 -1.99 -3.01
CA THR A 27 0.56 -2.99 -1.94
C THR A 27 0.79 -2.28 -0.61
N THR A 28 -0.17 -2.38 0.30
CA THR A 28 -0.10 -1.82 1.64
C THR A 28 -0.66 -2.81 2.66
N CYS A 29 -1.40 -2.37 3.68
CA CYS A 29 -2.05 -3.24 4.63
C CYS A 29 -3.46 -2.75 4.98
N LEU A 30 -4.17 -3.59 5.74
CA LEU A 30 -5.53 -3.35 6.18
C LEU A 30 -5.58 -3.18 7.69
N LYS A 31 -6.74 -2.74 8.19
CA LYS A 31 -6.99 -2.51 9.60
C LYS A 31 -8.21 -3.34 10.02
N ASP A 32 -8.08 -4.09 11.10
CA ASP A 32 -9.20 -4.72 11.79
C ASP A 32 -9.39 -4.15 13.20
N SER A 33 -10.26 -4.78 13.99
CA SER A 33 -10.50 -4.40 15.39
C SER A 33 -9.29 -4.54 16.30
N ARG A 34 -8.23 -5.24 15.89
CA ARG A 34 -6.96 -5.41 16.61
C ARG A 34 -5.87 -4.44 16.12
N GLY A 35 -6.14 -3.67 15.07
CA GLY A 35 -5.23 -2.67 14.52
C GLY A 35 -4.79 -2.97 13.10
N TRP A 36 -3.65 -2.39 12.70
CA TRP A 36 -3.09 -2.57 11.37
C TRP A 36 -2.46 -3.96 11.21
N PHE A 37 -2.66 -4.56 10.04
CA PHE A 37 -2.12 -5.86 9.69
C PHE A 37 -0.60 -5.80 9.64
N ASN A 38 0.03 -6.90 10.06
CA ASN A 38 1.47 -7.11 10.01
C ASN A 38 1.88 -7.94 8.78
N SER A 39 1.19 -7.74 7.66
CA SER A 39 1.43 -8.43 6.39
C SER A 39 0.99 -7.57 5.21
N PRO A 40 1.60 -7.76 4.01
CA PRO A 40 1.24 -7.00 2.84
C PRO A 40 -0.09 -7.49 2.25
N VAL A 41 -0.84 -6.56 1.68
CA VAL A 41 -2.10 -6.75 0.96
C VAL A 41 -2.06 -5.90 -0.30
N SER A 42 -2.19 -6.54 -1.46
CA SER A 42 -2.32 -5.83 -2.74
C SER A 42 -3.74 -5.33 -2.91
N ILE A 43 -3.89 -4.02 -3.07
CA ILE A 43 -5.18 -3.32 -3.13
C ILE A 43 -5.55 -3.07 -4.59
N PHE A 44 -6.79 -3.39 -4.91
CA PHE A 44 -7.39 -3.18 -6.21
C PHE A 44 -8.68 -2.36 -6.06
N TYR A 45 -8.97 -1.53 -7.06
CA TYR A 45 -10.16 -0.70 -7.13
C TYR A 45 -11.03 -1.09 -8.33
N SER A 46 -12.34 -1.23 -8.12
CA SER A 46 -13.32 -1.36 -9.20
C SER A 46 -14.36 -0.24 -9.12
N GLU A 47 -14.73 0.32 -10.27
CA GLU A 47 -15.83 1.30 -10.38
C GLU A 47 -17.16 0.75 -9.85
N LYS A 48 -17.37 -0.57 -9.99
CA LYS A 48 -18.57 -1.23 -9.47
C LYS A 48 -18.31 -1.74 -8.05
N LYS A 49 -18.98 -1.13 -7.08
CA LYS A 49 -18.96 -1.55 -5.67
C LYS A 49 -19.42 -3.00 -5.51
N HIS A 50 -18.72 -3.77 -4.66
CA HIS A 50 -19.15 -5.12 -4.27
C HIS A 50 -20.47 -5.06 -3.46
N PRO A 51 -21.44 -5.98 -3.63
CA PRO A 51 -22.72 -5.93 -2.93
C PRO A 51 -22.60 -5.84 -1.39
N GLU A 52 -21.59 -6.51 -0.83
CA GLU A 52 -21.35 -6.61 0.63
C GLU A 52 -20.04 -5.93 1.08
N GLY A 53 -19.36 -5.22 0.18
CA GLY A 53 -18.06 -4.62 0.45
C GLY A 53 -17.96 -3.20 -0.09
N SER A 54 -16.75 -2.73 -0.36
CA SER A 54 -16.51 -1.43 -0.97
C SER A 54 -16.20 -1.54 -2.47
N ASN A 55 -15.69 -0.45 -3.04
CA ASN A 55 -15.07 -0.43 -4.36
C ASN A 55 -13.65 -0.99 -4.34
N TYR A 56 -13.12 -1.32 -3.16
CA TYR A 56 -11.78 -1.85 -2.98
C TYR A 56 -11.83 -3.30 -2.53
N PHE A 57 -10.91 -4.10 -3.02
CA PHE A 57 -10.61 -5.41 -2.45
C PHE A 57 -9.11 -5.57 -2.28
N GLY A 58 -8.74 -6.35 -1.28
CA GLY A 58 -7.37 -6.72 -0.99
C GLY A 58 -7.12 -8.19 -1.29
N LEU A 59 -5.93 -8.50 -1.83
CA LEU A 59 -5.42 -9.85 -1.96
C LEU A 59 -4.19 -10.02 -1.08
N TYR A 60 -4.17 -11.09 -0.27
CA TYR A 60 -3.07 -11.39 0.65
C TYR A 60 -2.88 -12.90 0.83
N TYR A 61 -1.70 -13.31 1.27
CA TYR A 61 -1.45 -14.69 1.67
C TYR A 61 -1.69 -14.86 3.16
N ASN A 62 -2.49 -15.85 3.55
CA ASN A 62 -2.69 -16.19 4.96
C ASN A 62 -1.48 -16.96 5.54
N GLY A 63 -1.55 -17.32 6.83
CA GLY A 63 -0.49 -18.08 7.51
C GLY A 63 -0.24 -19.49 6.94
N PHE A 64 -1.12 -20.00 6.09
CA PHE A 64 -0.99 -21.27 5.37
C PHE A 64 -0.54 -21.10 3.92
N ASN A 65 -0.14 -19.87 3.53
CA ASN A 65 0.26 -19.52 2.18
C ASN A 65 -0.85 -19.70 1.12
N GLU A 66 -2.11 -19.56 1.53
CA GLU A 66 -3.26 -19.56 0.65
C GLU A 66 -3.61 -18.12 0.27
N LEU A 67 -3.97 -17.91 -1.01
CA LEU A 67 -4.38 -16.60 -1.49
C LEU A 67 -5.82 -16.31 -1.05
N MET A 68 -5.99 -15.24 -0.29
CA MET A 68 -7.25 -14.79 0.27
C MET A 68 -7.68 -13.46 -0.35
N MET A 69 -9.00 -13.22 -0.37
CA MET A 69 -9.61 -11.95 -0.77
C MET A 69 -10.41 -11.37 0.40
N VAL A 70 -10.37 -10.03 0.55
CA VAL A 70 -11.04 -9.30 1.62
C VAL A 70 -11.44 -7.90 1.14
N ASP A 71 -12.38 -7.24 1.81
CA ASP A 71 -12.68 -5.81 1.55
C ASP A 71 -11.44 -4.94 1.82
N GLY A 72 -11.12 -4.06 0.87
CA GLY A 72 -9.89 -3.26 0.89
C GLY A 72 -10.05 -1.87 1.49
N ILE A 73 -11.26 -1.48 1.92
CA ILE A 73 -11.61 -0.08 2.22
C ILE A 73 -10.70 0.59 3.26
N SER A 74 -10.26 -0.14 4.29
CA SER A 74 -9.40 0.44 5.33
C SER A 74 -8.04 0.89 4.80
N ALA A 75 -7.57 0.35 3.66
CA ALA A 75 -6.33 0.77 3.04
C ALA A 75 -6.33 2.25 2.60
N THR A 76 -7.52 2.84 2.42
CA THR A 76 -7.67 4.23 1.96
C THR A 76 -7.44 5.27 3.06
N GLU A 77 -7.30 4.86 4.32
CA GLU A 77 -6.82 5.79 5.34
C GLU A 77 -5.42 6.31 4.92
N PRO A 78 -5.11 7.60 5.14
CA PRO A 78 -3.78 8.12 4.83
C PRO A 78 -2.66 7.44 5.62
N PHE A 79 -1.44 7.48 5.10
CA PHE A 79 -0.26 6.93 5.76
C PHE A 79 1.00 7.70 5.43
N HIS A 80 1.99 7.59 6.30
CA HIS A 80 3.25 8.30 6.17
C HIS A 80 4.21 7.56 5.21
N ALA A 81 4.95 8.35 4.45
CA ALA A 81 5.97 7.91 3.52
C ALA A 81 7.14 8.90 3.52
N ILE A 82 8.22 8.57 2.82
CA ILE A 82 9.42 9.40 2.74
C ILE A 82 9.70 9.78 1.29
N LYS A 83 9.76 11.09 1.03
CA LYS A 83 10.25 11.64 -0.23
C LYS A 83 11.76 11.86 -0.17
N LEU A 84 12.45 11.40 -1.20
CA LEU A 84 13.90 11.46 -1.38
C LEU A 84 14.28 12.68 -2.24
N GLU A 85 15.58 12.99 -2.28
CA GLU A 85 16.12 14.15 -3.01
C GLU A 85 15.78 14.14 -4.51
N ASN A 86 15.72 12.95 -5.11
CA ASN A 86 15.37 12.76 -6.51
C ASN A 86 13.85 12.84 -6.79
N GLY A 87 13.02 13.10 -5.77
CA GLY A 87 11.56 13.13 -5.87
C GLY A 87 10.89 11.75 -5.84
N ASP A 88 11.62 10.68 -5.56
CA ASP A 88 11.02 9.37 -5.29
C ASP A 88 10.41 9.32 -3.90
N ILE A 89 9.27 8.64 -3.78
CA ILE A 89 8.56 8.46 -2.52
C ILE A 89 8.58 6.98 -2.19
N ILE A 90 9.22 6.64 -1.07
CA ILE A 90 9.31 5.28 -0.55
C ILE A 90 8.42 5.12 0.68
N PHE A 91 7.87 3.93 0.86
CA PHE A 91 7.03 3.62 2.01
C PHE A 91 7.14 2.15 2.40
N SER A 92 6.81 1.88 3.66
CA SER A 92 6.62 0.53 4.16
C SER A 92 5.19 0.09 3.90
N ARG A 93 5.01 -1.13 3.43
CA ARG A 93 3.69 -1.67 3.03
C ARG A 93 2.84 -1.96 4.26
N TYR A 94 3.46 -2.39 5.36
CA TYR A 94 2.85 -2.74 6.64
C TYR A 94 3.82 -2.41 7.78
N ARG A 95 3.42 -2.55 9.05
CA ARG A 95 4.35 -2.37 10.19
C ARG A 95 5.48 -3.40 10.11
N HIS A 96 6.69 -3.06 10.57
CA HIS A 96 7.84 -3.97 10.52
C HIS A 96 8.23 -4.42 9.09
N ASP A 97 7.86 -3.66 8.05
CA ASP A 97 8.31 -3.84 6.67
C ASP A 97 9.47 -2.88 6.37
N TYR A 98 10.61 -3.15 6.99
CA TYR A 98 11.84 -2.39 6.77
C TYR A 98 12.20 -2.37 5.28
N TYR A 99 12.30 -1.17 4.71
CA TYR A 99 12.66 -0.95 3.32
C TYR A 99 13.77 0.07 3.20
N ARG A 100 14.89 -0.32 2.58
CA ARG A 100 16.01 0.57 2.27
C ARG A 100 16.08 0.86 0.78
N HIS A 101 16.20 2.13 0.44
CA HIS A 101 16.39 2.64 -0.92
C HIS A 101 17.57 3.62 -0.91
N GLY A 102 18.71 3.20 -1.46
CA GLY A 102 19.96 3.95 -1.34
C GLY A 102 20.37 4.14 0.12
N ASP A 103 20.63 5.38 0.50
CA ASP A 103 21.10 5.77 1.84
C ASP A 103 19.96 6.07 2.83
N VAL A 104 18.70 5.88 2.43
CA VAL A 104 17.53 6.11 3.29
C VAL A 104 16.74 4.81 3.47
N ALA A 105 16.30 4.54 4.69
CA ALA A 105 15.37 3.46 4.99
C ALA A 105 14.13 3.98 5.71
N VAL A 106 13.01 3.27 5.50
CA VAL A 106 11.71 3.49 6.13
C VAL A 106 11.21 2.19 6.77
N ASP A 107 10.60 2.29 7.94
CA ASP A 107 9.81 1.23 8.57
C ASP A 107 8.51 1.82 9.16
N GLY A 108 7.38 1.13 8.97
CA GLY A 108 6.07 1.57 9.45
C GLY A 108 5.21 2.29 8.41
N GLY A 109 4.89 3.55 8.64
CA GLY A 109 3.97 4.39 7.85
C GLY A 109 2.51 4.42 8.35
N ARG A 110 2.08 3.39 9.11
CA ARG A 110 0.72 3.30 9.69
C ARG A 110 0.72 3.66 11.18
N ASP A 111 1.15 2.72 12.02
CA ASP A 111 1.19 2.87 13.49
C ASP A 111 2.26 3.85 13.97
N TYR A 112 3.37 3.91 13.24
CA TYR A 112 4.56 4.69 13.52
C TYR A 112 5.28 4.97 12.21
N LEU A 113 6.21 5.91 12.20
CA LEU A 113 7.15 6.09 11.10
C LEU A 113 8.56 6.15 11.67
N GLU A 114 9.39 5.20 11.29
CA GLU A 114 10.82 5.21 11.59
C GLU A 114 11.62 5.36 10.31
N THR A 115 12.68 6.17 10.39
CA THR A 115 13.61 6.38 9.28
C THR A 115 15.05 6.21 9.74
N GLN A 116 15.90 5.71 8.85
CA GLN A 116 17.33 5.56 9.11
C GLN A 116 18.17 6.03 7.91
N GLY A 117 19.43 6.34 8.19
CA GLY A 117 20.42 6.72 7.19
C GLY A 117 20.70 8.22 7.14
N GLU A 118 21.66 8.60 6.29
CA GLU A 118 22.18 9.97 6.20
C GLU A 118 21.66 10.75 4.99
N GLY A 119 20.96 10.07 4.07
CA GLY A 119 20.37 10.73 2.89
C GLY A 119 19.23 11.70 3.25
N PHE A 120 19.01 12.67 2.36
CA PHE A 120 17.88 13.60 2.47
C PHE A 120 16.56 12.82 2.52
N ARG A 121 15.66 13.28 3.39
CA ARG A 121 14.33 12.73 3.55
C ARG A 121 13.37 13.81 4.00
N GLU A 122 12.22 13.85 3.35
CA GLU A 122 11.06 14.63 3.75
C GLU A 122 9.91 13.66 4.06
N GLU A 123 9.26 13.84 5.20
CA GLU A 123 8.05 13.09 5.52
C GLU A 123 6.88 13.64 4.70
N VAL A 124 6.19 12.75 4.00
CA VAL A 124 4.99 13.07 3.22
C VAL A 124 3.86 12.12 3.60
N THR A 125 2.62 12.51 3.29
CA THR A 125 1.45 11.65 3.48
C THR A 125 1.00 11.12 2.13
N LEU A 126 0.76 9.81 2.03
CA LEU A 126 0.13 9.18 0.89
C LEU A 126 -1.32 8.83 1.20
N GLN A 127 -2.18 8.86 0.18
CA GLN A 127 -3.57 8.43 0.30
C GLN A 127 -4.03 7.74 -0.99
N ILE A 128 -4.81 6.67 -0.85
CA ILE A 128 -5.51 6.06 -1.98
C ILE A 128 -6.76 6.88 -2.29
N VAL A 129 -6.87 7.31 -3.54
CA VAL A 129 -8.05 7.98 -4.09
C VAL A 129 -8.46 7.25 -5.37
N LYS A 130 -9.59 6.51 -5.28
CA LYS A 130 -10.06 5.61 -6.34
C LYS A 130 -8.98 4.61 -6.75
N ASP A 131 -8.54 4.66 -7.99
CA ASP A 131 -7.59 3.76 -8.61
C ASP A 131 -6.14 4.27 -8.56
N GLU A 132 -5.86 5.30 -7.74
CA GLU A 132 -4.55 5.93 -7.66
C GLU A 132 -4.07 6.06 -6.21
N LEU A 133 -2.76 5.90 -6.04
CA LEU A 133 -2.05 6.30 -4.82
C LEU A 133 -1.42 7.66 -5.08
N ILE A 134 -1.79 8.65 -4.29
CA ILE A 134 -1.33 10.04 -4.46
C ILE A 134 -0.59 10.53 -3.22
N GLU A 135 0.32 11.48 -3.42
CA GLU A 135 0.77 12.34 -2.34
C GLU A 135 -0.36 13.30 -1.96
N LYS A 136 -0.73 13.31 -0.69
CA LYS A 136 -1.81 14.14 -0.18
C LYS A 136 -1.24 15.51 0.18
N ASP A 137 -1.67 16.54 -0.54
CA ASP A 137 -1.37 17.92 -0.17
C ASP A 137 -1.91 18.22 1.24
N ILE A 138 -1.05 18.77 2.10
CA ILE A 138 -1.47 19.34 3.38
C ILE A 138 -2.07 20.71 3.05
N GLN A 139 -3.40 20.80 3.00
CA GLN A 139 -4.12 22.07 3.03
C GLN A 139 -4.07 22.68 4.44
#